data_AF-A0A7J3F1L4-F1
#
_entry.id   AF-A0A7J3F1L4-F1
#
_cell.length_a   1.000
_cell.length_b   1.000
_cell.length_c   1.000
_cell.angle_alpha   90.00
_cell.angle_beta   90.00
_cell.angle_gamma   90.00
#
_symmetry.space_group_name_H-M   'P 1'
#
loop_
_entity.id
_entity.type
_entity.pdbx_description
1 polymer ?
#
loop_
_entity_poly.entity_id
_entity_poly.type
_entity_poly.pdbx_seq_one_letter_code
_entity_poly.pdbx_strand_id
1 'polypeptide(L)'
;MDRHGVKKILLLGLILSVAVAVLYASALSWWMLIPAIILMRISMPLIMPLTDIIIVGVTDPNRRALAMGLSRTIWAIPSVFVPYLAAMIVSNFGGINVNGIRPLYFTQILAFLLAIIFVLVMLEPLYVQRSSSQRGVEKISVVEGYRELIKSEKWLKHWLFIMAIMRFGFISMPFVPLWIVNIRGADQYLLGLMGTLSALASLLLQIPLGMLADKIGPRKFS
;
A
#
# COMPACT_ATOMS: atom_id res chain seq x y z
N MET A 1 14.31 13.98 9.25
CA MET A 1 13.59 14.89 8.34
C MET A 1 13.00 16.02 9.18
N ASP A 2 13.19 17.28 8.80
CA ASP A 2 12.74 18.43 9.57
C ASP A 2 11.20 18.53 9.64
N ARG A 3 10.69 19.35 10.58
CA ARG A 3 9.27 19.57 10.93
C ARG A 3 8.30 19.74 9.74
N HIS A 4 8.78 20.24 8.62
CA HIS A 4 8.00 20.44 7.39
C HIS A 4 8.21 19.34 6.34
N GLY A 5 9.22 18.48 6.53
CA GLY A 5 9.61 17.44 5.59
C GLY A 5 8.56 16.33 5.48
N VAL A 6 8.06 15.79 6.59
CA VAL A 6 7.13 14.66 6.57
C VAL A 6 5.81 15.04 5.86
N LYS A 7 5.19 16.16 6.26
CA LYS A 7 3.96 16.65 5.59
C LYS A 7 4.19 16.96 4.11
N LYS A 8 5.32 17.61 3.74
CA LYS A 8 5.64 17.93 2.35
C LYS A 8 5.89 16.68 1.51
N ILE A 9 6.60 15.68 2.03
CA ILE A 9 6.90 14.44 1.31
C ILE A 9 5.62 13.60 1.15
N LEU A 10 4.76 13.57 2.18
CA LEU A 10 3.45 12.92 2.09
C LEU A 10 2.58 13.57 1.02
N LEU A 11 2.50 14.91 1.00
CA LEU A 11 1.78 15.66 -0.03
C LEU A 11 2.36 15.42 -1.43
N LEU A 12 3.68 15.37 -1.56
CA LEU A 12 4.35 15.05 -2.81
C LEU A 12 3.99 13.64 -3.30
N GLY A 13 3.97 12.66 -2.39
CA GLY A 13 3.48 11.32 -2.68
C GLY A 13 2.04 11.30 -3.18
N LEU A 14 1.14 12.01 -2.51
CA LEU A 14 -0.28 12.12 -2.89
C LEU A 14 -0.48 12.84 -4.24
N ILE A 15 0.25 13.92 -4.50
CA ILE A 15 0.20 14.64 -5.79
C ILE A 15 0.69 13.74 -6.93
N LEU A 16 1.78 12.99 -6.72
CA LEU A 16 2.25 12.00 -7.70
C LEU A 16 1.18 10.91 -7.93
N SER A 17 0.47 10.48 -6.89
CA SER A 17 -0.64 9.53 -7.01
C SER A 17 -1.82 10.09 -7.84
N VAL A 18 -2.14 11.38 -7.69
CA VAL A 18 -3.13 12.05 -8.57
C VAL A 18 -2.63 12.06 -10.02
N ALA A 19 -1.36 12.41 -10.25
CA ALA A 19 -0.79 12.41 -11.60
C ALA A 19 -0.85 11.02 -12.26
N VAL A 20 -0.57 9.96 -11.50
CA VAL A 20 -0.73 8.57 -11.94
C VAL A 20 -2.17 8.27 -12.34
N ALA A 21 -3.14 8.64 -11.50
CA ALA A 21 -4.55 8.37 -11.77
C ALA A 21 -5.06 9.15 -12.99
N VAL A 22 -4.59 10.40 -13.19
CA VAL A 22 -4.88 11.20 -14.40
C VAL A 22 -4.32 10.52 -15.64
N LEU A 23 -3.06 10.07 -15.61
CA LEU A 23 -2.45 9.37 -16.75
C LEU A 23 -3.22 8.11 -17.13
N TYR A 24 -3.72 7.36 -16.14
CA TYR A 24 -4.57 6.19 -16.39
C TYR A 24 -5.94 6.56 -16.96
N ALA A 25 -6.58 7.61 -16.44
CA ALA A 25 -7.89 8.06 -16.92
C ALA A 25 -7.84 8.58 -18.37
N SER A 26 -6.76 9.29 -18.73
CA SER A 26 -6.56 9.87 -20.07
C SER A 26 -5.77 8.96 -21.02
N ALA A 27 -5.52 7.70 -20.66
CA ALA A 27 -4.74 6.79 -21.49
C ALA A 27 -5.50 6.48 -22.79
N LEU A 28 -4.97 6.99 -23.91
CA LEU A 28 -5.43 6.69 -25.27
C LEU A 28 -4.68 5.50 -25.88
N SER A 29 -3.47 5.22 -25.39
CA SER A 29 -2.62 4.12 -25.83
C SER A 29 -1.95 3.46 -24.64
N TRP A 30 -1.66 2.16 -24.76
CA TRP A 30 -1.02 1.39 -23.70
C TRP A 30 0.40 1.89 -23.37
N TRP A 31 1.07 2.57 -24.31
CA TRP A 31 2.37 3.21 -24.07
C TRP A 31 2.32 4.26 -22.95
N MET A 32 1.20 4.96 -22.78
CA MET A 32 1.01 5.93 -21.69
C MET A 32 0.92 5.27 -20.30
N LEU A 33 0.68 3.95 -20.25
CA LEU A 33 0.63 3.19 -19.00
C LEU A 33 2.03 2.94 -18.44
N ILE A 34 3.06 2.85 -19.29
CA ILE A 34 4.44 2.60 -18.85
C ILE A 34 4.93 3.69 -17.89
N PRO A 35 4.90 4.99 -18.24
CA PRO A 35 5.31 6.05 -17.31
C PRO A 35 4.39 6.10 -16.08
N ALA A 36 3.08 5.84 -16.23
CA ALA A 36 2.16 5.80 -15.09
C ALA A 36 2.54 4.69 -14.08
N ILE A 37 2.92 3.50 -14.55
CA ILE A 37 3.37 2.39 -13.71
C ILE A 37 4.66 2.77 -12.97
N ILE A 38 5.64 3.36 -13.66
CA ILE A 38 6.91 3.78 -13.04
C ILE A 38 6.63 4.81 -11.94
N LEU A 39 5.81 5.82 -12.25
CA LEU A 39 5.47 6.89 -11.31
C LEU A 39 4.70 6.36 -10.09
N MET A 40 3.81 5.38 -10.30
CA MET A 40 3.10 4.68 -9.22
C MET A 40 4.06 3.95 -8.27
N ARG A 41 5.13 3.33 -8.78
CA ARG A 41 6.14 2.65 -7.94
C ARG A 41 6.93 3.63 -7.07
N ILE A 42 7.08 4.87 -7.51
CA ILE A 42 7.78 5.93 -6.76
C ILE A 42 6.85 6.57 -5.72
N SER A 43 5.57 6.74 -6.05
CA SER A 43 4.60 7.40 -5.17
C SER A 43 4.29 6.60 -3.90
N MET A 44 4.14 5.27 -3.99
CA MET A 44 3.74 4.42 -2.87
C MET A 44 4.69 4.49 -1.64
N PRO A 45 6.02 4.35 -1.81
CA PRO A 45 6.97 4.48 -0.70
C PRO A 45 6.99 5.84 -0.02
N LEU A 46 6.43 6.89 -0.63
CA LEU A 46 6.37 8.23 -0.03
C LEU A 46 5.18 8.40 0.91
N ILE A 47 4.20 7.51 0.88
CA ILE A 47 2.96 7.62 1.67
C ILE A 47 3.02 6.68 2.88
N MET A 48 3.16 5.37 2.65
CA MET A 48 3.03 4.32 3.67
C MET A 48 3.97 4.47 4.88
N PRO A 49 5.29 4.63 4.73
CA PRO A 49 6.17 4.75 5.89
C PRO A 49 5.96 6.08 6.64
N LEU A 50 5.51 7.13 5.95
CA LEU A 50 5.26 8.41 6.59
C LEU A 50 3.99 8.35 7.46
N THR A 51 2.94 7.68 7.02
CA THR A 51 1.75 7.46 7.85
C THR A 51 2.08 6.66 9.11
N ASP A 52 2.96 5.67 9.00
CA ASP A 52 3.42 4.91 10.18
C ASP A 52 4.25 5.79 11.14
N ILE A 53 5.16 6.61 10.62
CA ILE A 53 5.94 7.57 11.43
C ILE A 53 5.02 8.55 12.16
N ILE A 54 3.97 9.03 11.48
CA ILE A 54 2.96 9.93 12.06
C ILE A 54 2.26 9.27 13.23
N ILE A 55 1.74 8.04 13.04
CA ILE A 55 1.03 7.29 14.08
C ILE A 55 1.95 7.03 15.28
N VAL A 56 3.19 6.63 15.04
CA VAL A 56 4.18 6.39 16.09
C VAL A 56 4.56 7.67 16.83
N GLY A 57 4.66 8.78 16.11
CA GLY A 57 5.02 10.09 16.67
C GLY A 57 3.98 10.64 17.63
N VAL A 58 2.69 10.36 17.40
CA VAL A 58 1.58 10.80 18.28
C VAL A 58 1.19 9.79 19.36
N THR A 59 1.73 8.57 19.32
CA THR A 59 1.35 7.51 20.24
C THR A 59 2.39 7.32 21.35
N ASP A 60 1.90 7.18 22.59
CA ASP A 60 2.69 6.80 23.76
C ASP A 60 3.55 5.56 23.49
N PRO A 61 4.85 5.54 23.89
CA PRO A 61 5.76 4.42 23.65
C PRO A 61 5.20 3.04 24.03
N ASN A 62 4.48 2.97 25.16
CA ASN A 62 3.91 1.72 25.69
C ASN A 62 2.68 1.21 24.92
N ARG A 63 2.06 2.05 24.07
CA ARG A 63 0.84 1.74 23.32
C ARG A 63 1.04 1.71 21.81
N ARG A 64 2.27 1.88 21.32
CA ARG A 64 2.60 1.92 19.89
C ARG A 64 2.15 0.69 19.12
N ALA A 65 2.36 -0.51 19.67
CA ALA A 65 1.95 -1.76 19.04
C ALA A 65 0.42 -1.84 18.88
N LEU A 66 -0.33 -1.46 19.94
CA LEU A 66 -1.79 -1.39 19.90
C LEU A 66 -2.27 -0.36 18.87
N ALA A 67 -1.68 0.84 18.84
CA ALA A 67 -2.08 1.89 17.91
C ALA A 67 -1.80 1.52 16.45
N MET A 68 -0.67 0.87 16.16
CA MET A 68 -0.39 0.31 14.84
C MET A 68 -1.36 -0.83 14.47
N GLY A 69 -1.75 -1.67 15.42
CA GLY A 69 -2.74 -2.72 15.19
C GLY A 69 -4.10 -2.14 14.85
N LEU A 70 -4.59 -1.20 15.66
CA LEU A 70 -5.86 -0.51 15.45
C LEU A 70 -5.88 0.28 14.14
N SER A 71 -4.79 0.99 13.80
CA SER A 71 -4.73 1.73 12.55
C SER A 71 -4.86 0.79 11.35
N ARG A 72 -4.18 -0.36 11.35
CA ARG A 72 -4.31 -1.37 10.30
C ARG A 72 -5.73 -1.89 10.17
N THR A 73 -6.43 -2.12 11.28
CA THR A 73 -7.83 -2.54 11.27
C THR A 73 -8.74 -1.46 10.67
N ILE A 74 -8.55 -0.20 11.05
CA ILE A 74 -9.29 0.94 10.48
C ILE A 74 -9.06 1.02 8.96
N TRP A 75 -7.83 0.83 8.50
CA TRP A 75 -7.50 0.78 7.07
C TRP A 75 -8.08 -0.44 6.35
N ALA A 76 -8.27 -1.56 7.04
CA ALA A 76 -8.75 -2.80 6.46
C ALA A 76 -10.27 -2.83 6.26
N ILE A 77 -11.05 -2.08 7.04
CA ILE A 77 -12.52 -2.09 6.92
C ILE A 77 -12.98 -1.58 5.54
N PRO A 78 -12.54 -0.40 5.04
CA PRO A 78 -12.93 0.05 3.72
C PRO A 78 -12.45 -0.89 2.61
N SER A 79 -11.26 -1.49 2.77
CA SER A 79 -10.63 -2.29 1.72
C SER A 79 -11.41 -3.56 1.37
N VAL A 80 -12.19 -4.09 2.32
CA VAL A 80 -13.12 -5.20 2.10
C VAL A 80 -14.17 -4.86 1.04
N PHE A 81 -14.67 -3.63 1.04
CA PHE A 81 -15.77 -3.21 0.16
C PHE A 81 -15.28 -2.68 -1.19
N VAL A 82 -13.99 -2.36 -1.31
CA VAL A 82 -13.40 -1.82 -2.55
C VAL A 82 -13.67 -2.70 -3.78
N PRO A 83 -13.47 -4.04 -3.75
CA PRO A 83 -13.74 -4.88 -4.92
C PRO A 83 -15.20 -4.85 -5.36
N TYR A 84 -16.14 -4.87 -4.41
CA TYR A 84 -17.57 -4.77 -4.69
C TYR A 84 -17.94 -3.42 -5.30
N LEU A 85 -17.46 -2.31 -4.70
CA LEU A 85 -17.68 -0.96 -5.25
C LEU A 85 -17.08 -0.81 -6.65
N ALA A 86 -15.88 -1.35 -6.85
CA ALA A 86 -15.23 -1.34 -8.16
C ALA A 86 -16.05 -2.11 -9.21
N ALA A 87 -16.55 -3.30 -8.87
CA ALA A 87 -17.41 -4.08 -9.75
C ALA A 87 -18.73 -3.36 -10.09
N MET A 88 -19.35 -2.71 -9.10
CA MET A 88 -20.58 -1.93 -9.30
C MET A 88 -20.35 -0.74 -10.26
N ILE A 89 -19.23 -0.02 -10.08
CA ILE A 89 -18.84 1.08 -10.98
C ILE A 89 -18.60 0.52 -12.40
N VAL A 90 -17.83 -0.55 -12.53
CA VAL A 90 -17.52 -1.12 -13.85
C VAL A 90 -18.78 -1.62 -14.55
N SER A 91 -19.71 -2.22 -13.82
CA SER A 91 -20.95 -2.75 -14.38
C SER A 91 -21.89 -1.67 -14.90
N ASN A 92 -22.07 -0.60 -14.13
CA ASN A 92 -22.93 0.51 -14.54
C ASN A 92 -22.38 1.32 -15.73
N PHE A 93 -21.08 1.23 -16.00
CA PHE A 93 -20.40 2.02 -17.05
C PHE A 93 -20.01 1.19 -18.30
N GLY A 94 -20.66 0.05 -18.54
CA GLY A 94 -20.50 -0.72 -19.78
C GLY A 94 -19.58 -1.95 -19.67
N GLY A 95 -19.29 -2.39 -18.45
CA GLY A 95 -18.64 -3.66 -18.16
C GLY A 95 -17.12 -3.66 -18.29
N ILE A 96 -16.53 -4.86 -18.39
CA ILE A 96 -15.06 -5.08 -18.39
C ILE A 96 -14.46 -4.69 -19.75
N ASN A 97 -14.53 -3.40 -20.06
CA ASN A 97 -14.01 -2.78 -21.26
C ASN A 97 -13.25 -1.51 -20.86
N VAL A 98 -12.46 -0.95 -21.79
CA VAL A 98 -11.67 0.27 -21.55
C VAL A 98 -12.54 1.41 -21.00
N ASN A 99 -13.75 1.58 -21.54
CA ASN A 99 -14.68 2.63 -21.10
C ASN A 99 -15.31 2.35 -19.73
N GLY A 100 -15.54 1.09 -19.35
CA GLY A 100 -16.13 0.75 -18.05
C GLY A 100 -15.12 0.78 -16.90
N ILE A 101 -13.83 0.58 -17.18
CA ILE A 101 -12.75 0.67 -16.16
C ILE A 101 -12.33 2.14 -15.93
N ARG A 102 -12.40 3.01 -16.95
CA ARG A 102 -12.01 4.43 -16.86
C ARG A 102 -12.61 5.21 -15.66
N PRO A 103 -13.92 5.07 -15.35
CA PRO A 103 -14.54 5.69 -14.17
C PRO A 103 -13.83 5.41 -12.85
N LEU A 104 -13.20 4.24 -12.68
CA LEU A 104 -12.44 3.91 -11.47
C LEU A 104 -11.30 4.91 -11.23
N TYR A 105 -10.60 5.32 -12.28
CA TYR A 105 -9.51 6.28 -12.16
C TYR A 105 -10.01 7.68 -11.78
N PHE A 106 -11.20 8.08 -12.23
CA PHE A 106 -11.82 9.33 -11.78
C PHE A 106 -12.20 9.28 -10.30
N THR A 107 -12.77 8.16 -9.83
CA THR A 107 -13.04 7.96 -8.39
C THR A 107 -11.75 7.97 -7.57
N GLN A 108 -10.66 7.42 -8.11
CA GLN A 108 -9.34 7.44 -7.49
C GLN A 108 -8.76 8.86 -7.40
N ILE A 109 -8.90 9.68 -8.45
CA ILE A 109 -8.48 11.09 -8.44
C ILE A 109 -9.24 11.84 -7.33
N LEU A 110 -10.56 11.68 -7.26
CA LEU A 110 -11.38 12.32 -6.24
C LEU A 110 -10.94 11.91 -4.82
N ALA A 111 -10.71 10.61 -4.59
CA ALA A 111 -10.25 10.11 -3.30
C ALA A 111 -8.89 10.70 -2.89
N PHE A 112 -7.93 10.80 -3.81
CA PHE A 112 -6.63 11.40 -3.50
C PHE A 112 -6.70 12.92 -3.31
N LEU A 113 -7.54 13.62 -4.05
CA LEU A 113 -7.76 15.05 -3.83
C LEU A 113 -8.37 15.32 -2.45
N LEU A 114 -9.36 14.52 -2.04
CA LEU A 114 -9.91 14.58 -0.68
C LEU A 114 -8.84 14.29 0.37
N ALA A 115 -7.97 13.30 0.14
CA ALA A 115 -6.86 13.00 1.03
C ALA A 115 -5.85 14.16 1.12
N ILE A 116 -5.55 14.85 0.00
CA ILE A 116 -4.69 16.04 -0.01
C ILE A 116 -5.32 17.15 0.82
N ILE A 117 -6.61 17.44 0.62
CA ILE A 117 -7.34 18.46 1.39
C ILE A 117 -7.33 18.10 2.87
N PHE A 118 -7.60 16.84 3.21
CA PHE A 118 -7.55 16.34 4.58
C PHE A 118 -6.16 16.54 5.20
N VAL A 119 -5.08 16.17 4.51
CA VAL A 119 -3.70 16.38 5.00
C VAL A 119 -3.37 17.87 5.14
N LEU A 120 -3.85 18.72 4.24
CA LEU A 120 -3.61 20.16 4.31
C LEU A 120 -4.29 20.78 5.54
N VAL A 121 -5.56 20.48 5.76
CA VAL A 121 -6.41 21.06 6.82
C VAL A 121 -6.16 20.42 8.19
N MET A 122 -6.05 19.10 8.23
CA MET A 122 -6.21 18.33 9.47
C MET A 122 -4.89 17.79 10.02
N LEU A 123 -3.85 17.68 9.17
CA LEU A 123 -2.54 17.23 9.63
C LEU A 123 -1.72 18.41 10.13
N GLU A 124 -1.65 18.57 11.45
CA GLU A 124 -0.69 19.47 12.09
C GLU A 124 0.75 19.03 11.81
N PRO A 125 1.72 19.96 11.73
CA PRO A 125 3.11 19.62 11.50
C PRO A 125 3.67 18.82 12.67
N LEU A 126 3.75 17.50 12.48
CA LEU A 126 4.20 16.60 13.53
C LEU A 126 5.66 16.83 13.90
N TYR A 127 5.87 17.04 15.20
CA TYR A 127 7.19 17.06 15.80
C TYR A 127 7.67 15.62 15.98
N VAL A 128 8.41 15.10 15.00
CA VAL A 128 9.28 13.95 15.27
C VAL A 128 10.37 14.49 16.20
N GLN A 129 10.19 14.26 17.51
CA GLN A 129 11.26 14.49 18.48
C GLN A 129 12.44 13.65 17.99
N ARG A 130 13.50 14.33 17.49
CA ARG A 130 14.79 13.68 17.27
C ARG A 130 15.10 13.03 18.61
N SER A 131 15.00 11.71 18.69
CA SER A 131 15.63 10.98 19.79
C SER A 131 17.06 11.52 19.86
N SER A 132 17.43 12.04 21.02
CA SER A 132 18.71 12.64 21.34
C SER A 132 19.91 11.68 21.16
N SER A 133 19.70 10.52 20.55
CA SER A 133 20.70 9.54 20.13
C SER A 133 21.41 9.88 18.80
N GLN A 134 21.03 10.93 18.07
CA GLN A 134 21.69 11.33 16.81
C GLN A 134 22.78 12.40 16.96
N ARG A 135 23.59 12.36 18.03
CA ARG A 135 24.88 13.11 18.07
C ARG A 135 26.05 12.38 17.41
N GLY A 136 25.83 11.19 16.85
CA GLY A 136 26.88 10.40 16.20
C GLY A 136 26.34 9.53 15.07
N VAL A 137 25.48 10.06 14.20
CA VAL A 137 25.25 9.39 12.91
C VAL A 137 26.41 9.82 12.02
N GLU A 138 27.52 9.08 12.07
CA GLU A 138 28.44 9.02 10.93
C GLU A 138 27.60 8.88 9.67
N LYS A 139 28.01 9.50 8.57
CA LYS A 139 27.39 9.30 7.26
C LYS A 139 27.57 7.84 6.87
N ILE A 140 26.79 6.93 7.43
CA ILE A 140 26.68 5.56 6.97
C ILE A 140 26.13 5.72 5.57
N SER A 141 27.00 5.55 4.58
CA SER A 141 26.61 5.43 3.19
C SER A 141 25.50 4.38 3.16
N VAL A 142 24.31 4.77 2.72
CA VAL A 142 23.14 3.87 2.64
C VAL A 142 23.54 2.57 1.93
N VAL A 143 24.43 2.68 0.94
CA VAL A 143 25.01 1.55 0.20
C VAL A 143 25.87 0.64 1.10
N GLU A 144 26.70 1.21 1.97
CA GLU A 144 27.52 0.43 2.91
C GLU A 144 26.63 -0.27 3.95
N GLY A 145 25.58 0.40 4.44
CA GLY A 145 24.60 -0.21 5.34
C GLY A 145 23.86 -1.40 4.71
N TYR A 146 23.38 -1.27 3.46
CA TYR A 146 22.79 -2.40 2.73
C TYR A 146 23.82 -3.52 2.46
N ARG A 147 25.06 -3.17 2.15
CA ARG A 147 26.14 -4.14 1.88
C ARG A 147 26.51 -4.92 3.13
N GLU A 148 26.55 -4.26 4.28
CA GLU A 148 26.84 -4.87 5.57
C GLU A 148 25.70 -5.79 6.00
N LEU A 149 24.45 -5.37 5.88
CA LEU A 149 23.25 -6.20 6.13
C LEU A 149 23.23 -7.48 5.28
N ILE A 150 23.57 -7.38 3.98
CA ILE A 150 23.59 -8.54 3.08
C ILE A 150 24.77 -9.48 3.37
N LYS A 151 25.87 -8.96 3.94
CA LYS A 151 27.04 -9.75 4.32
C LYS A 151 26.89 -10.39 5.70
N SER A 152 26.22 -9.74 6.64
CA SER A 152 26.12 -10.19 8.04
C SER A 152 25.19 -11.40 8.21
N GLU A 153 24.09 -11.48 7.45
CA GLU A 153 23.11 -12.55 7.62
C GLU A 153 23.03 -13.49 6.40
N LYS A 154 23.59 -14.70 6.53
CA LYS A 154 23.43 -15.77 5.52
C LYS A 154 21.97 -16.17 5.27
N TRP A 155 21.12 -16.01 6.28
CA TRP A 155 19.69 -16.28 6.19
C TRP A 155 18.94 -15.22 5.37
N LEU A 156 19.41 -13.97 5.39
CA LEU A 156 18.80 -12.88 4.63
C LEU A 156 18.79 -13.16 3.13
N LYS A 157 19.86 -13.76 2.59
CA LYS A 157 19.93 -14.14 1.17
C LYS A 157 18.89 -15.21 0.79
N HIS A 158 18.69 -16.21 1.65
CA HIS A 158 17.68 -17.24 1.44
C HIS A 158 16.27 -16.64 1.51
N TRP A 159 16.02 -15.76 2.47
CA TRP A 159 14.75 -15.07 2.60
C TRP A 159 14.46 -14.16 1.40
N LEU A 160 15.46 -13.39 0.93
CA LEU A 160 15.34 -12.58 -0.29
C LEU A 160 15.04 -13.44 -1.52
N PHE A 161 15.65 -14.61 -1.63
CA PHE A 161 15.39 -15.56 -2.71
C PHE A 161 13.96 -16.11 -2.66
N ILE A 162 13.49 -16.52 -1.47
CA ILE A 162 12.09 -16.96 -1.27
C ILE A 162 11.12 -15.83 -1.64
N MET A 163 11.40 -14.59 -1.23
CA MET A 163 10.59 -13.43 -1.61
C MET A 163 10.57 -13.20 -3.12
N ALA A 164 11.70 -13.36 -3.81
CA ALA A 164 11.77 -13.22 -5.25
C ALA A 164 10.91 -14.28 -5.97
N ILE A 165 10.99 -15.55 -5.53
CA ILE A 165 10.15 -16.64 -6.07
C ILE A 165 8.66 -16.34 -5.82
N MET A 166 8.30 -15.94 -4.60
CA MET A 166 6.92 -15.58 -4.28
C MET A 166 6.44 -14.44 -5.19
N ARG A 167 7.22 -13.37 -5.35
CA ARG A 167 6.87 -12.24 -6.23
C ARG A 167 6.66 -12.68 -7.68
N PHE A 168 7.45 -13.64 -8.16
CA PHE A 168 7.32 -14.19 -9.52
C PHE A 168 5.98 -14.92 -9.72
N GLY A 169 5.53 -15.71 -8.73
CA GLY A 169 4.23 -16.39 -8.80
C GLY A 169 3.03 -15.44 -8.94
N PHE A 170 3.13 -14.23 -8.39
CA PHE A 170 2.08 -13.21 -8.46
C PHE A 170 1.95 -12.51 -9.82
N ILE A 171 2.83 -12.78 -10.79
CA ILE A 171 2.73 -12.23 -12.16
C ILE A 171 1.46 -12.71 -12.87
N SER A 172 0.91 -13.84 -12.44
CA SER A 172 -0.32 -14.44 -13.00
C SER A 172 -1.62 -13.75 -12.56
N MET A 173 -1.61 -13.01 -11.44
CA MET A 173 -2.80 -12.41 -10.83
C MET A 173 -3.67 -11.53 -11.78
N PRO A 174 -3.12 -10.63 -12.61
CA PRO A 174 -3.95 -9.79 -13.49
C PRO A 174 -4.71 -10.59 -14.56
N PHE A 175 -4.33 -11.83 -14.85
CA PHE A 175 -5.00 -12.66 -15.85
C PHE A 175 -6.20 -13.44 -15.28
N VAL A 176 -6.29 -13.59 -13.96
CA VAL A 176 -7.35 -14.37 -13.30
C VAL A 176 -8.75 -13.78 -13.56
N PRO A 177 -9.00 -12.47 -13.42
CA PRO A 177 -10.32 -11.91 -13.70
C PRO A 177 -10.72 -12.07 -15.18
N LEU A 178 -9.77 -11.93 -16.10
CA LEU A 178 -10.00 -12.11 -17.53
C LEU A 178 -10.35 -13.56 -17.87
N TRP A 179 -9.69 -14.53 -17.23
CA TRP A 179 -9.98 -15.95 -17.39
C TRP A 179 -11.37 -16.30 -16.87
N ILE A 180 -11.75 -15.81 -15.68
CA ILE A 180 -13.06 -16.07 -15.07
C ILE A 180 -14.20 -15.54 -15.95
N VAL A 181 -14.03 -14.37 -16.56
CA VAL A 181 -15.04 -13.76 -17.43
C VAL A 181 -15.12 -14.49 -18.76
N ASN A 182 -13.99 -14.70 -19.43
CA ASN A 182 -13.97 -15.25 -20.79
C ASN A 182 -14.30 -16.74 -20.85
N ILE A 183 -13.97 -17.51 -19.80
CA ILE A 183 -14.14 -18.98 -19.82
C ILE A 183 -15.32 -19.43 -18.97
N ARG A 184 -15.70 -18.70 -17.91
CA ARG A 184 -16.84 -19.07 -17.06
C ARG A 184 -18.07 -18.18 -17.23
N GLY A 185 -18.03 -17.17 -18.11
CA GLY A 185 -19.15 -16.28 -18.35
C GLY A 185 -19.58 -15.50 -17.10
N ALA A 186 -18.67 -15.33 -16.15
CA ALA A 186 -18.99 -14.74 -14.85
C ALA A 186 -19.36 -13.27 -14.99
N ASP A 187 -20.46 -12.89 -14.34
CA ASP A 187 -20.89 -11.50 -14.23
C ASP A 187 -19.91 -10.69 -13.35
N GLN A 188 -19.80 -9.40 -13.61
CA GLN A 188 -18.91 -8.47 -12.92
C GLN A 188 -19.20 -8.40 -11.41
N TYR A 189 -20.46 -8.55 -11.03
CA TYR A 189 -20.86 -8.62 -9.63
C TYR A 189 -20.29 -9.85 -8.91
N LEU A 190 -20.20 -10.99 -9.59
CA LEU A 190 -19.63 -12.20 -9.01
C LEU A 190 -18.12 -12.00 -8.74
N LEU A 191 -17.39 -11.34 -9.66
CA LEU A 191 -16.00 -10.98 -9.44
C LEU A 191 -15.81 -10.04 -8.24
N GLY A 192 -16.68 -9.03 -8.12
CA GLY A 192 -16.66 -8.11 -6.98
C GLY A 192 -16.90 -8.82 -5.65
N LEU A 193 -17.91 -9.69 -5.60
CA LEU A 193 -18.22 -10.50 -4.41
C LEU A 193 -17.09 -11.45 -4.05
N MET A 194 -16.48 -12.13 -5.02
CA MET A 194 -15.31 -12.99 -4.77
C MET A 194 -14.14 -12.20 -4.19
N GLY A 195 -13.88 -11.00 -4.71
CA GLY A 195 -12.85 -10.11 -4.17
C GLY A 195 -13.13 -9.69 -2.73
N THR A 196 -14.37 -9.29 -2.44
CA THR A 196 -14.79 -8.89 -1.09
C THR A 196 -14.76 -10.06 -0.10
N LEU A 197 -15.22 -11.25 -0.48
CA LEU A 197 -15.13 -12.45 0.36
C LEU A 197 -13.68 -12.84 0.65
N SER A 198 -12.80 -12.72 -0.35
CA SER A 198 -11.37 -12.98 -0.18
C SER A 198 -10.72 -11.99 0.78
N ALA A 199 -11.09 -10.71 0.70
CA ALA A 199 -10.63 -9.67 1.61
C ALA A 199 -11.15 -9.87 3.03
N LEU A 200 -12.43 -10.23 3.19
CA LEU A 200 -13.03 -10.60 4.48
C LEU A 200 -12.34 -11.79 5.12
N ALA A 201 -12.16 -12.87 4.37
CA ALA A 201 -11.47 -14.06 4.84
C ALA A 201 -10.04 -13.73 5.28
N SER A 202 -9.33 -12.91 4.50
CA SER A 202 -7.98 -12.45 4.84
C SER A 202 -7.98 -11.63 6.14
N LEU A 203 -8.93 -10.70 6.32
CA LEU A 203 -9.05 -9.89 7.52
C LEU A 203 -9.35 -10.76 8.75
N LEU A 204 -10.30 -11.68 8.64
CA LEU A 204 -10.68 -12.60 9.70
C LEU A 204 -9.56 -13.57 10.08
N LEU A 205 -8.74 -14.00 9.12
CA LEU A 205 -7.59 -14.88 9.36
C LEU A 205 -6.36 -14.13 9.87
N GLN A 206 -6.20 -12.85 9.54
CA GLN A 206 -5.09 -12.02 10.03
C GLN A 206 -5.10 -11.86 11.55
N ILE A 207 -6.29 -11.77 12.16
CA ILE A 207 -6.43 -11.63 13.62
C ILE A 207 -5.87 -12.87 14.36
N PRO A 208 -6.36 -14.11 14.12
CA PRO A 208 -5.84 -15.30 14.79
C PRO A 208 -4.39 -15.59 14.41
N LEU A 209 -3.99 -15.40 13.14
CA LEU A 209 -2.59 -15.59 12.73
C LEU A 209 -1.65 -14.60 13.42
N GLY A 210 -2.08 -13.36 13.62
CA GLY A 210 -1.33 -12.36 14.38
C GLY A 210 -1.17 -12.78 15.84
N MET A 211 -2.24 -13.25 16.48
CA MET A 211 -2.18 -13.77 17.85
C MET A 211 -1.30 -15.03 17.96
N LEU A 212 -1.33 -15.92 16.97
CA LEU A 212 -0.44 -17.08 16.88
C LEU A 212 1.02 -16.66 16.71
N ALA A 213 1.31 -15.68 15.86
CA ALA A 213 2.66 -15.15 15.67
C ALA A 213 3.21 -14.50 16.94
N ASP A 214 2.39 -13.72 17.65
CA ASP A 214 2.77 -13.08 18.92
C ASP A 214 2.99 -14.12 20.03
N LYS A 215 2.15 -15.16 20.11
CA LYS A 215 2.30 -16.27 21.06
C LYS A 215 3.52 -17.15 20.77
N ILE A 216 3.91 -17.25 19.50
CA ILE A 216 5.11 -17.98 19.03
C ILE A 216 6.35 -17.07 19.00
N GLY A 217 6.25 -15.83 19.49
CA GLY A 217 7.31 -14.81 19.48
C GLY A 217 8.72 -15.26 19.92
N PRO A 218 9.75 -14.45 19.57
CA PRO A 218 11.08 -14.87 19.13
C PRO A 218 11.91 -15.56 20.23
N ARG A 219 11.65 -16.84 20.50
CA ARG A 219 12.49 -17.62 21.42
C ARG A 219 13.67 -18.32 20.76
N LYS A 220 13.95 -18.11 19.46
CA LYS A 220 15.07 -18.78 18.78
C LYS A 220 15.67 -17.98 17.62
N PHE A 221 16.17 -16.77 17.86
CA PHE A 221 17.21 -16.18 17.00
C PHE A 221 18.10 -15.27 17.85
N SER A 222 18.79 -15.87 18.82
CA SER A 222 20.02 -15.35 19.43
C SER A 222 21.10 -16.41 19.28
#